data_AF-A0A9D3ZS69-F1
#
_entry.id   AF-A0A9D3ZS69-F1
#
_cell.length_a   1.000
_cell.length_b   1.000
_cell.length_c   1.000
_cell.angle_alpha   90.00
_cell.angle_beta   90.00
_cell.angle_gamma   90.00
#
_symmetry.space_group_name_H-M   'P 1'
#
loop_
_entity.id
_entity.type
_entity.pdbx_description
1 polymer ?
#
loop_
_entity_poly.entity_id
_entity_poly.type
_entity_poly.pdbx_seq_one_letter_code
_entity_poly.pdbx_strand_id
1 'polypeptide(L)'
;ATRHAEMEAIDNLLEMWQRDGLSKAEVAKNFSQCILYVTCEPCIMCAAALSFLGIKEVYYGCANEKFGGCGSILSLHSSCSEPFIRYPVFKLFLERSRNIARADQMLAIELRREKQIASQEKAGWSLIMVMASSCSSVLSHVSVGFVKATL
;
A
#
# COMPACT_ATOMS: atom_id res chain seq x y z
N ALA A 1 -8.16 -16.25 -8.15
CA ALA A 1 -7.81 -15.84 -6.78
C ALA A 1 -7.97 -14.33 -6.69
N THR A 2 -8.82 -13.81 -5.78
CA THR A 2 -9.08 -12.37 -5.60
C THR A 2 -8.46 -11.80 -4.31
N ARG A 3 -7.91 -12.68 -3.46
CA ARG A 3 -7.15 -12.32 -2.25
C ARG A 3 -5.72 -11.95 -2.61
N HIS A 4 -5.55 -10.81 -3.25
CA HIS A 4 -4.24 -10.18 -3.40
C HIS A 4 -3.85 -9.51 -2.08
N ALA A 5 -2.55 -9.30 -1.89
CA ALA A 5 -2.04 -8.65 -0.69
C ALA A 5 -2.82 -7.35 -0.42
N GLU A 6 -2.89 -6.45 -1.39
CA GLU A 6 -3.58 -5.16 -1.29
C GLU A 6 -5.02 -5.28 -0.77
N MET A 7 -5.77 -6.28 -1.26
CA MET A 7 -7.14 -6.52 -0.82
C MET A 7 -7.18 -7.03 0.63
N GLU A 8 -6.27 -7.93 1.01
CA GLU A 8 -6.18 -8.43 2.38
C GLU A 8 -5.84 -7.32 3.38
N ALA A 9 -4.98 -6.35 3.04
CA ALA A 9 -4.75 -5.22 3.96
C ALA A 9 -5.94 -4.26 4.01
N ILE A 10 -6.65 -4.03 2.89
CA ILE A 10 -7.87 -3.24 2.92
C ILE A 10 -8.89 -3.88 3.86
N ASP A 11 -9.11 -5.19 3.72
CA ASP A 11 -10.04 -5.94 4.57
C ASP A 11 -9.62 -5.87 6.05
N ASN A 12 -8.34 -6.10 6.36
CA ASN A 12 -7.82 -6.00 7.72
C ASN A 12 -7.98 -4.59 8.34
N LEU A 13 -7.73 -3.52 7.56
CA LEU A 13 -7.93 -2.15 8.01
C LEU A 13 -9.40 -1.86 8.29
N LEU A 14 -10.29 -2.27 7.37
CA LEU A 14 -11.73 -2.08 7.51
C LEU A 14 -12.28 -2.83 8.72
N GLU A 15 -11.90 -4.09 8.92
CA GLU A 15 -12.30 -4.87 10.09
C GLU A 15 -11.82 -4.21 11.38
N MET A 16 -10.59 -3.70 11.42
CA MET A 16 -10.06 -3.04 12.60
C MET A 16 -10.80 -1.72 12.91
N TRP A 17 -11.00 -0.86 11.91
CA TRP A 17 -11.72 0.40 12.12
C TRP A 17 -13.20 0.22 12.42
N GLN A 18 -13.80 -0.84 11.91
CA GLN A 18 -15.17 -1.22 12.26
C GLN A 18 -15.25 -1.60 13.75
N ARG A 19 -14.24 -2.30 14.29
CA ARG A 19 -14.16 -2.63 15.73
C ARG A 19 -13.94 -1.38 16.58
N ASP A 20 -13.17 -0.42 16.08
CA ASP A 20 -12.93 0.87 16.72
C ASP A 20 -14.14 1.83 16.61
N GLY A 21 -15.18 1.45 15.86
CA GLY A 21 -16.42 2.22 15.74
C GLY A 21 -16.31 3.47 14.86
N LEU A 22 -15.32 3.53 13.97
CA LEU A 22 -15.14 4.69 13.09
C LEU A 22 -16.32 4.84 12.10
N SER A 23 -16.71 6.10 11.88
CA SER A 23 -17.66 6.45 10.83
C SER A 23 -17.05 6.28 9.43
N LYS A 24 -17.90 6.19 8.40
CA LYS A 24 -17.45 6.11 7.00
C LYS A 24 -16.54 7.28 6.59
N ALA A 25 -16.79 8.48 7.13
CA ALA A 25 -15.99 9.67 6.84
C ALA A 25 -14.58 9.58 7.45
N GLU A 26 -14.46 9.03 8.66
CA GLU A 26 -13.17 8.81 9.32
C GLU A 26 -12.37 7.73 8.61
N VAL A 27 -13.03 6.64 8.17
CA VAL A 27 -12.39 5.60 7.36
C VAL A 27 -11.83 6.18 6.05
N ALA A 28 -12.63 6.96 5.31
CA ALA A 28 -12.17 7.61 4.08
C ALA A 28 -11.00 8.57 4.34
N LYS A 29 -11.05 9.32 5.46
CA LYS A 29 -9.94 10.18 5.88
C LYS A 29 -8.68 9.39 6.23
N ASN A 30 -8.80 8.24 6.88
CA ASN A 30 -7.65 7.41 7.19
C ASN A 30 -7.01 6.83 5.93
N PHE A 31 -7.82 6.40 4.95
CA PHE A 31 -7.31 5.96 3.65
C PHE A 31 -6.57 7.06 2.89
N SER A 32 -7.04 8.31 2.94
CA SER A 32 -6.34 9.44 2.30
C SER A 32 -5.02 9.84 2.98
N GLN A 33 -4.70 9.23 4.11
CA GLN A 33 -3.41 9.34 4.81
C GLN A 33 -2.57 8.06 4.71
N CYS A 34 -3.09 7.02 4.04
CA CYS A 34 -2.40 5.76 3.85
C CYS A 34 -1.31 5.85 2.77
N ILE A 35 -0.11 5.41 3.09
CA ILE A 35 0.95 5.13 2.12
C ILE A 35 1.09 3.61 2.00
N LEU A 36 0.92 3.08 0.80
CA LEU A 36 1.07 1.64 0.52
C LEU A 36 2.46 1.34 0.00
N TYR A 37 3.13 0.39 0.64
CA TYR A 37 4.38 -0.20 0.19
C TYR A 37 4.11 -1.65 -0.21
N VAL A 38 4.32 -1.96 -1.49
CA VAL A 38 4.09 -3.30 -2.05
C VAL A 38 5.30 -3.77 -2.83
N THR A 39 5.54 -5.07 -2.87
CA THR A 39 6.76 -5.62 -3.49
C THR A 39 6.69 -5.55 -5.01
N CYS A 40 5.57 -5.94 -5.61
CA CYS A 40 5.29 -5.75 -7.03
C CYS A 40 4.12 -4.80 -7.27
N GLU A 41 4.11 -4.19 -8.45
CA GLU A 41 3.10 -3.25 -8.90
C GLU A 41 1.69 -3.83 -8.76
N PRO A 42 0.75 -3.06 -8.18
CA PRO A 42 -0.63 -3.48 -8.05
C PRO A 42 -1.24 -3.87 -9.37
N CYS A 43 -2.02 -4.96 -9.37
CA CYS A 43 -2.76 -5.32 -10.57
C CYS A 43 -3.88 -4.31 -10.85
N ILE A 44 -4.49 -4.36 -12.04
CA ILE A 44 -5.63 -3.52 -12.44
C ILE A 44 -6.74 -3.48 -11.38
N MET A 45 -7.11 -4.62 -10.81
CA MET A 45 -8.14 -4.71 -9.76
C MET A 45 -7.73 -3.97 -8.48
N CYS A 46 -6.51 -4.18 -8.01
CA CYS A 46 -6.00 -3.55 -6.79
C CYS A 46 -5.79 -2.05 -7.00
N ALA A 47 -5.24 -1.63 -8.14
CA ALA A 47 -5.06 -0.24 -8.50
C ALA A 47 -6.40 0.53 -8.56
N ALA A 48 -7.46 -0.11 -9.07
CA ALA A 48 -8.82 0.43 -9.05
C ALA A 48 -9.35 0.59 -7.63
N ALA A 49 -9.22 -0.46 -6.79
CA ALA A 49 -9.67 -0.42 -5.40
C ALA A 49 -8.97 0.70 -4.60
N LEU A 50 -7.66 0.84 -4.75
CA LEU A 50 -6.86 1.89 -4.12
C LEU A 50 -7.28 3.30 -4.57
N SER A 51 -7.66 3.44 -5.84
CA SER A 51 -8.21 4.69 -6.38
C SER A 51 -9.57 5.01 -5.79
N PHE A 52 -10.47 4.02 -5.63
CA PHE A 52 -11.77 4.24 -5.00
C PHE A 52 -11.66 4.62 -3.53
N LEU A 53 -10.68 4.07 -2.82
CA LEU A 53 -10.43 4.39 -1.41
C LEU A 53 -9.74 5.74 -1.23
N GLY A 54 -9.17 6.31 -2.30
CA GLY A 54 -8.44 7.57 -2.26
C GLY A 54 -7.15 7.46 -1.46
N ILE A 55 -6.35 6.42 -1.70
CA ILE A 55 -5.07 6.24 -1.00
C ILE A 55 -4.14 7.45 -1.23
N LYS A 56 -3.30 7.78 -0.24
CA LYS A 56 -2.36 8.89 -0.36
C LYS A 56 -1.34 8.62 -1.46
N GLU A 57 -0.56 7.56 -1.33
CA GLU A 57 0.59 7.27 -2.20
C GLU A 57 0.86 5.76 -2.27
N VAL A 58 1.41 5.28 -3.39
CA VAL A 58 1.80 3.88 -3.57
C VAL A 58 3.25 3.76 -4.01
N TYR A 59 4.00 2.93 -3.31
CA TYR A 59 5.39 2.57 -3.59
C TYR A 59 5.48 1.10 -3.98
N TYR A 60 6.11 0.80 -5.11
CA TYR A 60 6.33 -0.59 -5.53
C TYR A 60 7.74 -0.88 -6.02
N GLY A 61 8.21 -2.11 -5.83
CA GLY A 61 9.55 -2.56 -6.21
C GLY A 61 9.66 -3.08 -7.65
N CYS A 62 8.86 -4.09 -8.02
CA CYS A 62 8.84 -4.69 -9.37
C CYS A 62 7.64 -4.20 -10.20
N ALA A 63 7.82 -4.03 -11.52
CA ALA A 63 6.70 -3.84 -12.44
C ALA A 63 5.91 -5.15 -12.65
N ASN A 64 4.60 -5.04 -12.91
CA ASN A 64 3.72 -6.17 -13.20
C ASN A 64 3.37 -6.20 -14.70
N GLU A 65 4.20 -6.90 -15.47
CA GLU A 65 4.13 -6.93 -16.94
C GLU A 65 2.87 -7.60 -17.52
N LYS A 66 2.11 -8.36 -16.71
CA LYS A 66 0.91 -9.06 -17.18
C LYS A 66 -0.38 -8.36 -16.82
N PHE A 67 -0.43 -7.75 -15.64
CA PHE A 67 -1.68 -7.23 -15.07
C PHE A 67 -1.51 -5.88 -14.37
N GLY A 68 -0.39 -5.17 -14.54
CA GLY A 68 -0.09 -3.94 -13.80
C GLY A 68 -1.06 -2.78 -14.09
N GLY A 69 -1.64 -2.22 -13.03
CA GLY A 69 -2.62 -1.14 -13.08
C GLY A 69 -2.06 0.25 -12.81
N CYS A 70 -0.75 0.38 -12.59
CA CYS A 70 -0.08 1.63 -12.23
C CYS A 70 0.94 2.10 -13.27
N GLY A 71 0.83 1.63 -14.51
CA GLY A 71 1.66 2.07 -15.64
C GLY A 71 2.13 0.96 -16.57
N SER A 72 2.18 -0.31 -16.12
CA SER A 72 2.67 -1.39 -16.99
C SER A 72 1.66 -1.80 -18.07
N ILE A 73 0.38 -1.96 -17.71
CA ILE A 73 -0.70 -2.28 -18.66
C ILE A 73 -1.71 -1.14 -18.73
N LEU A 74 -2.19 -0.69 -17.57
CA LEU A 74 -3.09 0.47 -17.43
C LEU A 74 -2.54 1.45 -16.40
N SER A 75 -3.00 2.70 -16.45
CA SER A 75 -2.59 3.78 -15.54
C SER A 75 -3.78 4.32 -14.75
N LEU A 76 -4.39 3.48 -13.90
CA LEU A 76 -5.59 3.84 -13.13
C LEU A 76 -5.32 4.86 -12.02
N HIS A 77 -4.10 4.90 -11.51
CA HIS A 77 -3.67 5.93 -10.54
C HIS A 77 -3.72 7.37 -11.11
N SER A 78 -3.69 7.52 -12.44
CA SER A 78 -3.68 8.80 -13.15
C SER A 78 -5.01 9.15 -13.84
N SER A 79 -5.93 8.19 -13.97
CA SER A 79 -7.23 8.43 -14.61
C SER A 79 -8.06 9.44 -13.82
N CYS A 80 -8.68 10.37 -14.53
CA CYS A 80 -9.54 11.41 -13.96
C CYS A 80 -10.95 11.23 -14.52
N SER A 81 -11.63 10.22 -13.99
CA SER A 81 -13.03 9.96 -14.29
C SER A 81 -13.66 9.50 -12.99
N GLU A 82 -14.67 10.22 -12.51
CA GLU A 82 -15.43 9.79 -11.34
C GLU A 82 -15.91 8.34 -11.56
N PRO A 83 -15.68 7.42 -10.61
CA PRO A 83 -15.33 7.65 -9.20
C PRO A 83 -13.83 7.42 -8.84
N PHE A 84 -12.91 7.50 -9.81
CA PHE A 84 -11.48 7.24 -9.59
C PHE A 84 -10.73 8.48 -9.05
N ILE A 85 -10.21 8.37 -7.82
CA ILE A 85 -9.35 9.39 -7.20
C ILE A 85 -7.90 9.14 -7.62
N ARG A 86 -7.23 10.19 -8.09
CA ARG A 86 -5.81 10.15 -8.46
C ARG A 86 -4.92 10.00 -7.24
N TYR A 87 -3.87 9.20 -7.35
CA TYR A 87 -2.83 9.09 -6.33
C TYR A 87 -1.43 8.99 -6.97
N PRO A 88 -0.41 9.63 -6.37
CA PRO A 88 0.97 9.46 -6.78
C PRO A 88 1.43 8.01 -6.65
N VAL A 89 2.24 7.58 -7.62
CA VAL A 89 2.86 6.27 -7.63
C VAL A 89 4.36 6.41 -7.83
N PHE A 90 5.13 5.74 -6.96
CA PHE A 90 6.58 5.76 -6.96
C PHE A 90 7.13 4.36 -7.20
N LYS A 91 7.86 4.22 -8.30
CA LYS A 91 8.61 3.01 -8.58
C LYS A 91 9.97 3.09 -7.87
N LEU A 92 10.14 2.29 -6.82
CA LEU A 92 11.35 2.28 -5.99
C LEU A 92 12.57 1.68 -6.70
N PHE A 93 12.38 0.96 -7.81
CA PHE A 93 13.47 0.28 -8.51
C PHE A 93 13.42 0.46 -10.04
N LEU A 94 14.54 0.92 -10.62
CA LEU A 94 14.71 1.08 -12.07
C LEU A 94 15.44 -0.12 -12.71
N GLU A 95 16.05 -0.99 -11.90
CA GLU A 95 16.91 -2.05 -12.41
C GLU A 95 16.15 -3.33 -12.76
N ARG A 96 16.47 -3.85 -13.95
CA ARG A 96 15.92 -5.03 -14.65
C ARG A 96 15.89 -6.34 -13.85
N SER A 97 16.46 -6.38 -12.65
CA SER A 97 16.49 -7.57 -11.82
C SER A 97 15.11 -7.78 -11.19
N ARG A 98 14.29 -8.63 -11.82
CA ARG A 98 13.00 -9.17 -11.32
C ARG A 98 13.13 -10.00 -10.03
N ASN A 99 14.09 -9.68 -9.18
CA ASN A 99 14.35 -10.44 -7.95
C ASN A 99 13.45 -9.88 -6.84
N ILE A 100 12.30 -10.53 -6.66
CA ILE A 100 11.31 -10.23 -5.62
C ILE A 100 11.98 -10.18 -4.23
N ALA A 101 12.92 -11.08 -3.94
CA ALA A 101 13.61 -11.10 -2.64
C ALA A 101 14.48 -9.86 -2.38
N ARG A 102 15.03 -9.22 -3.43
CA ARG A 102 15.75 -7.94 -3.28
C ARG A 102 14.78 -6.77 -3.06
N ALA A 103 13.66 -6.76 -3.78
CA ALA A 103 12.60 -5.78 -3.55
C ALA A 103 12.06 -5.87 -2.11
N ASP A 104 11.84 -7.09 -1.59
CA ASP A 104 11.40 -7.35 -0.22
C ASP A 104 12.38 -6.78 0.81
N GLN A 105 13.69 -7.05 0.68
CA GLN A 105 14.71 -6.56 1.59
C GLN A 105 14.79 -5.04 1.62
N MET A 106 14.66 -4.39 0.46
CA MET A 106 14.75 -2.93 0.36
C MET A 106 13.49 -2.25 0.86
N LEU A 107 12.32 -2.80 0.56
CA LEU A 107 11.06 -2.33 1.13
C LEU A 107 11.13 -2.42 2.66
N ALA A 108 11.65 -3.53 3.20
CA ALA A 108 11.86 -3.69 4.63
C ALA A 108 12.84 -2.66 5.21
N ILE A 109 13.89 -2.26 4.48
CA ILE A 109 14.82 -1.20 4.90
C ILE A 109 14.13 0.17 4.91
N GLU A 110 13.41 0.52 3.84
CA GLU A 110 12.72 1.80 3.74
C GLU A 110 11.63 1.92 4.81
N LEU A 111 10.90 0.83 5.05
CA LEU A 111 9.92 0.76 6.13
C LEU A 111 10.54 0.84 7.52
N ARG A 112 11.73 0.28 7.72
CA ARG A 112 12.48 0.47 8.98
C ARG A 112 12.89 1.93 9.15
N ARG A 113 13.31 2.60 8.07
CA ARG A 113 13.64 4.04 8.10
C ARG A 113 12.41 4.87 8.40
N GLU A 114 11.31 4.65 7.71
CA GLU A 114 10.04 5.35 7.95
C GLU A 114 9.53 5.11 9.38
N LYS A 115 9.59 3.87 9.89
CA LYS A 115 9.26 3.59 11.30
C LYS A 115 10.19 4.31 12.28
N GLN A 116 11.45 4.50 11.94
CA GLN A 116 12.42 5.23 12.76
C GLN A 116 12.19 6.75 12.69
N ILE A 117 11.86 7.29 11.51
CA ILE A 117 11.50 8.70 11.31
C ILE A 117 10.18 9.01 12.03
N ALA A 118 9.17 8.16 11.87
CA ALA A 118 7.90 8.25 12.60
C ALA A 118 8.07 8.09 14.12
N SER A 119 9.09 7.37 14.58
CA SER A 119 9.45 7.31 16.01
C SER A 119 10.10 8.61 16.50
N GLN A 120 10.61 9.47 15.62
CA GLN A 120 11.29 10.72 15.97
C GLN A 120 10.43 11.97 15.74
N GLU A 121 9.55 11.97 14.74
CA GLU A 121 8.58 13.05 14.54
C GLU A 121 7.34 12.87 15.43
N LYS A 122 7.16 13.77 16.40
CA LYS A 122 5.95 13.88 17.24
C LYS A 122 4.76 14.51 16.49
N ALA A 123 4.53 14.16 15.23
CA ALA A 123 3.52 14.82 14.42
C ALA A 123 2.73 13.84 13.56
N GLY A 124 1.40 13.82 13.76
CA GLY A 124 0.38 13.53 12.75
C GLY A 124 0.29 12.10 12.19
N TRP A 125 -0.93 11.59 12.10
CA TRP A 125 -1.28 10.29 11.54
C TRP A 125 -0.72 10.10 10.12
N SER A 126 0.33 9.28 9.97
CA SER A 126 0.76 8.76 8.68
C SER A 126 0.56 7.25 8.72
N LEU A 127 -0.50 6.77 8.08
CA LEU A 127 -0.82 5.36 8.07
C LEU A 127 0.06 4.66 7.04
N ILE A 128 0.93 3.75 7.48
CA ILE A 128 1.84 3.01 6.60
C ILE A 128 1.28 1.60 6.41
N MET A 129 0.73 1.34 5.22
CA MET A 129 0.26 0.02 4.81
C MET A 129 1.43 -0.74 4.20
N VAL A 130 1.90 -1.79 4.89
CA VAL A 130 3.07 -2.57 4.49
C VAL A 130 2.65 -3.94 3.99
N MET A 131 2.91 -4.20 2.72
CA MET A 131 2.67 -5.50 2.09
C MET A 131 3.97 -6.08 1.55
N ALA A 132 4.57 -6.97 2.33
CA ALA A 132 5.70 -7.80 1.90
C ALA A 132 5.17 -9.20 1.52
N SER A 133 4.99 -9.47 0.24
CA SER A 133 4.70 -10.81 -0.26
C SER A 133 5.95 -11.68 -0.17
N SER A 134 6.09 -12.48 0.89
CA SER A 134 7.23 -13.40 1.00
C SER A 134 7.08 -14.59 0.05
N CYS A 135 8.14 -14.80 -0.71
CA CYS A 135 8.39 -15.98 -1.54
C CYS A 135 8.13 -17.30 -0.76
N SER A 136 7.06 -18.01 -1.13
CA SER A 136 6.77 -19.46 -1.05
C SER A 136 7.09 -20.34 0.18
N SER A 137 7.62 -19.84 1.32
CA SER A 137 7.94 -20.77 2.44
C SER A 137 7.83 -20.24 3.88
N VAL A 138 7.42 -18.99 4.09
CA VAL A 138 7.16 -18.45 5.45
C VAL A 138 5.88 -17.62 5.38
N LEU A 139 4.98 -17.82 6.35
CA LEU A 139 3.63 -17.25 6.43
C LEU A 139 3.47 -15.87 5.78
N SER A 140 2.40 -15.72 4.99
CA SER A 140 1.89 -14.46 4.46
C SER A 140 1.50 -13.52 5.61
N HIS A 141 2.47 -12.80 6.16
CA HIS A 141 2.24 -11.89 7.25
C HIS A 141 2.02 -10.48 6.69
N VAL A 142 0.77 -10.20 6.33
CA VAL A 142 0.28 -8.83 6.13
C VAL A 142 0.49 -8.10 7.45
N SER A 143 1.52 -7.25 7.49
CA SER A 143 1.87 -6.52 8.70
C SER A 143 1.25 -5.14 8.60
N VAL A 144 -0.03 -5.05 8.96
CA VAL A 144 -0.68 -3.75 9.13
C VAL A 144 -0.09 -3.10 10.38
N GLY A 145 0.73 -2.06 10.18
CA GLY A 145 1.35 -1.33 11.26
C GLY A 145 0.61 -0.03 11.52
N PHE A 146 0.05 0.12 12.73
CA PHE A 146 -0.41 1.40 13.22
C PHE A 146 0.69 2.03 14.07
N VAL A 147 1.13 3.23 13.72
CA VAL A 147 1.89 4.07 14.64
C VAL A 147 0.86 4.90 15.40
N LYS A 148 0.59 4.54 16.65
CA LYS A 148 -0.32 5.27 17.54
C LYS A 148 0.40 6.49 18.10
N ALA A 149 -0.07 7.68 17.77
CA ALA A 149 0.18 8.88 18.56
C ALA A 149 -1.03 9.08 19.48
N THR A 150 -0.85 8.89 20.78
CA THR A 150 -1.87 9.15 21.80
C THR A 150 -2.03 10.67 21.98
N LEU A 151 -3.26 11.17 21.93
CA LEU A 151 -3.67 12.31 22.74
C LEU A 151 -4.22 11.76 24.06
#